data_AF-W1I489-F1
#
_entry.id   AF-W1I489-F1
#
_cell.length_a   1.000
_cell.length_b   1.000
_cell.length_c   1.000
_cell.angle_alpha   90.00
_cell.angle_beta   90.00
_cell.angle_gamma   90.00
#
_symmetry.space_group_name_H-M   'P 1'
#
loop_
_entity.id
_entity.type
_entity.pdbx_description
1 polymer ?
#
loop_
_entity_poly.entity_id
_entity_poly.type
_entity_poly.pdbx_seq_one_letter_code
_entity_poly.pdbx_strand_id
1 'polypeptide(L)'
;MPCYHPIYAYDASPGYPDPDLMDFSKPRQIEFCHALEDVEKARRQGRLLMLPCRQCVGCRLSKSREWANRVVMEQLYHVESWFLTLTYNDEHLPRSFPVDEATGEILSVHGTLVKEDLQKFLKRLRKNSGQKLRFFAAGEYGSLNMRPHYHLLIFGLHLEDLQLLRKSPLGDEYYTSSLLEKCWPFGFHILGRVTWQSAAYVARYTMKKASKGYDKDLYKKAALQPEFQVMSNRPGLARQYYEDHPDIFRYLSFNVSTPQGGRKMYPSEYFRKLYRDGHERELFERSLRTREELEVENHLKNMLTDLSYDDILKEDEEREFRRLSHLHRDLI
;
A
#
# COMPACT_ATOMS: atom_id res chain seq x y z
N MET A 1 2.46 -9.49 -7.37
CA MET A 1 2.46 -10.81 -6.74
C MET A 1 1.10 -11.40 -7.03
N PRO A 2 1.02 -12.68 -7.42
CA PRO A 2 -0.26 -13.35 -7.61
C PRO A 2 -1.03 -13.41 -6.29
N CYS A 3 -2.35 -13.61 -6.40
CA CYS A 3 -3.17 -13.98 -5.26
C CYS A 3 -2.98 -15.47 -4.98
N TYR A 4 -2.83 -15.84 -3.72
CA TYR A 4 -2.67 -17.23 -3.29
C TYR A 4 -4.00 -17.91 -2.93
N HIS A 5 -5.04 -17.12 -2.71
CA HIS A 5 -6.42 -17.59 -2.47
C HIS A 5 -7.36 -16.89 -3.46
N PRO A 6 -7.25 -17.12 -4.77
CA PRO A 6 -8.12 -16.44 -5.73
C PRO A 6 -9.58 -16.77 -5.44
N ILE A 7 -10.45 -15.77 -5.54
CA ILE A 7 -11.90 -15.95 -5.52
C ILE A 7 -12.33 -16.22 -6.96
N TYR A 8 -12.90 -17.40 -7.20
CA TYR A 8 -13.38 -17.79 -8.51
C TYR A 8 -14.74 -17.15 -8.81
N ALA A 9 -14.87 -16.59 -10.01
CA ALA A 9 -16.07 -15.92 -10.48
C ALA A 9 -16.19 -16.06 -12.01
N TYR A 10 -17.29 -15.60 -12.60
CA TYR A 10 -17.41 -15.46 -14.05
C TYR A 10 -18.15 -14.18 -14.45
N ASP A 11 -17.88 -13.71 -15.67
CA ASP A 11 -18.57 -12.55 -16.25
C ASP A 11 -19.91 -12.98 -16.86
N ALA A 12 -21.00 -12.65 -16.15
CA ALA A 12 -22.38 -12.88 -16.55
C ALA A 12 -22.95 -11.73 -17.39
N SER A 13 -22.14 -10.71 -17.72
CA SER A 13 -22.63 -9.56 -18.50
C SER A 13 -23.17 -10.00 -19.86
N PRO A 14 -24.33 -9.46 -20.29
CA PRO A 14 -24.84 -9.68 -21.64
C PRO A 14 -23.79 -9.28 -22.68
N GLY A 15 -23.61 -10.14 -23.70
CA GLY A 15 -22.62 -9.92 -24.76
C GLY A 15 -21.24 -10.52 -24.48
N TYR A 16 -20.85 -10.86 -23.25
CA TYR A 16 -19.56 -11.50 -22.99
C TYR A 16 -19.47 -12.90 -23.63
N PRO A 17 -18.32 -13.29 -24.23
CA PRO A 17 -17.04 -12.58 -24.28
C PRO A 17 -16.90 -11.58 -25.44
N ASP A 18 -17.92 -11.39 -26.27
CA ASP A 18 -17.90 -10.51 -27.43
C ASP A 18 -17.88 -9.02 -27.00
N PRO A 19 -16.74 -8.33 -27.14
CA PRO A 19 -16.59 -6.95 -26.73
C PRO A 19 -17.43 -5.99 -27.58
N ASP A 20 -17.81 -6.39 -28.79
CA ASP A 20 -18.64 -5.57 -29.68
C ASP A 20 -20.12 -5.62 -29.26
N LEU A 21 -20.52 -6.67 -28.53
CA LEU A 21 -21.87 -6.86 -28.00
C LEU A 21 -22.02 -6.46 -26.52
N MET A 22 -20.93 -6.17 -25.82
CA MET A 22 -20.96 -5.74 -24.42
C MET A 22 -21.39 -4.28 -24.29
N ASP A 23 -22.35 -4.02 -23.38
CA ASP A 23 -22.73 -2.66 -22.98
C ASP A 23 -21.87 -2.18 -21.80
N PHE A 24 -20.76 -1.52 -22.11
CA PHE A 24 -19.81 -1.00 -21.11
C PHE A 24 -20.31 0.24 -20.35
N SER A 25 -21.47 0.79 -20.72
CA SER A 25 -22.12 1.81 -19.90
C SER A 25 -22.69 1.21 -18.61
N LYS A 26 -22.93 -0.11 -18.60
CA LYS A 26 -23.39 -0.86 -17.45
C LYS A 26 -22.21 -1.49 -16.70
N PRO A 27 -22.28 -1.59 -15.36
CA PRO A 27 -21.28 -2.32 -14.60
C PRO A 27 -21.27 -3.79 -15.01
N ARG A 28 -20.06 -4.37 -15.08
CA ARG A 28 -19.89 -5.82 -15.26
C ARG A 28 -20.71 -6.59 -14.23
N GLN A 29 -21.47 -7.57 -14.69
CA GLN A 29 -22.17 -8.51 -13.84
C GLN A 29 -21.23 -9.67 -13.52
N ILE A 30 -20.71 -9.69 -12.30
CA ILE A 30 -19.78 -10.72 -11.84
C ILE A 30 -20.51 -11.63 -10.87
N GLU A 31 -20.57 -12.92 -11.19
CA GLU A 31 -21.16 -13.95 -10.32
C GLU A 31 -20.05 -14.82 -9.73
N PHE A 32 -20.16 -15.13 -8.44
CA PHE A 32 -19.15 -15.92 -7.73
C PHE A 32 -19.44 -17.41 -7.88
N CYS A 33 -18.39 -18.20 -8.08
CA CYS A 33 -18.48 -19.65 -8.05
C CYS A 33 -18.60 -20.11 -6.59
N HIS A 34 -19.60 -20.92 -6.27
CA HIS A 34 -19.84 -21.44 -4.92
C HIS A 34 -19.49 -22.92 -4.77
N ALA A 35 -19.39 -23.65 -5.89
CA ALA A 35 -18.97 -25.03 -5.94
C ALA A 35 -17.94 -25.29 -7.06
N LEU A 36 -17.28 -26.45 -7.03
CA LEU A 36 -16.29 -26.83 -8.04
C LEU A 36 -16.93 -26.96 -9.44
N GLU A 37 -18.19 -27.40 -9.49
CA GLU A 37 -18.95 -27.52 -10.73
C GLU A 37 -19.13 -26.16 -11.43
N ASP A 38 -19.31 -25.08 -10.65
CA ASP A 38 -19.42 -23.72 -11.20
C ASP A 38 -18.10 -23.28 -11.84
N VAL A 39 -16.98 -23.59 -11.17
CA VAL A 39 -15.63 -23.27 -11.66
C VAL A 39 -15.34 -24.02 -12.95
N GLU A 40 -15.64 -25.31 -13.00
CA GLU A 40 -15.45 -26.12 -14.20
C GLU A 40 -16.32 -25.65 -15.36
N LYS A 41 -17.59 -25.35 -15.08
CA LYS A 41 -18.53 -24.82 -16.09
C LYS A 41 -18.04 -23.49 -16.65
N ALA A 42 -17.67 -22.55 -15.80
CA ALA A 42 -17.12 -21.25 -16.21
C ALA A 42 -15.82 -21.42 -17.00
N ARG A 43 -14.95 -22.37 -16.60
CA ARG A 43 -13.71 -22.69 -17.30
C ARG A 43 -13.96 -23.24 -18.70
N ARG A 44 -14.86 -24.21 -18.86
CA ARG A 44 -15.22 -24.80 -20.16
C ARG A 44 -15.82 -23.76 -21.11
N GLN A 45 -16.50 -22.76 -20.57
CA GLN A 45 -17.06 -21.65 -21.34
C GLN A 45 -16.06 -20.53 -21.65
N GLY A 46 -14.83 -20.60 -21.14
CA GLY A 46 -13.84 -19.52 -21.26
C GLY A 46 -14.22 -18.24 -20.51
N ARG A 47 -15.09 -18.34 -19.49
CA ARG A 47 -15.61 -17.20 -18.72
C ARG A 47 -15.07 -17.10 -17.30
N LEU A 48 -14.20 -18.04 -16.90
CA LEU A 48 -13.64 -18.09 -15.56
C LEU A 48 -12.75 -16.86 -15.29
N LEU A 49 -13.04 -16.17 -14.20
CA LEU A 49 -12.28 -15.05 -13.66
C LEU A 49 -11.68 -15.44 -12.31
N MET A 50 -10.43 -15.04 -12.08
CA MET A 50 -9.76 -15.17 -10.80
C MET A 50 -9.61 -13.79 -10.16
N LEU A 51 -10.40 -13.52 -9.11
CA LEU A 51 -10.37 -12.26 -8.39
C LEU A 51 -9.42 -12.31 -7.19
N PRO A 52 -8.71 -11.22 -6.87
CA PRO A 52 -7.83 -11.21 -5.70
C PRO A 52 -8.65 -11.24 -4.39
N CYS A 53 -8.30 -12.11 -3.43
CA CYS A 53 -8.96 -12.14 -2.12
C CYS A 53 -8.68 -10.93 -1.23
N ARG A 54 -7.66 -10.14 -1.56
CA ARG A 54 -7.21 -8.94 -0.81
C ARG A 54 -6.67 -9.21 0.60
N GLN A 55 -6.60 -10.47 1.03
CA GLN A 55 -6.18 -10.86 2.38
C GLN A 55 -4.84 -11.61 2.39
N CYS A 56 -4.60 -12.47 1.39
CA CYS A 56 -3.38 -13.29 1.31
C CYS A 56 -2.11 -12.43 1.23
N VAL A 57 -0.96 -13.01 1.56
CA VAL A 57 0.31 -12.24 1.57
C VAL A 57 0.65 -11.66 0.20
N GLY A 58 0.36 -12.39 -0.89
CA GLY A 58 0.56 -11.94 -2.26
C GLY A 58 -0.28 -10.70 -2.61
N CYS A 59 -1.58 -10.71 -2.30
CA CYS A 59 -2.47 -9.57 -2.46
C CYS A 59 -1.95 -8.34 -1.69
N ARG A 60 -1.45 -8.57 -0.48
CA ARG A 60 -0.96 -7.49 0.40
C ARG A 60 0.33 -6.86 -0.11
N LEU A 61 1.28 -7.68 -0.54
CA LEU A 61 2.50 -7.21 -1.20
C LEU A 61 2.18 -6.49 -2.51
N SER A 62 1.19 -6.95 -3.27
CA SER A 62 0.72 -6.29 -4.48
C SER A 62 0.19 -4.88 -4.18
N LYS A 63 -0.63 -4.74 -3.12
CA LYS A 63 -1.16 -3.44 -2.69
C LYS A 63 -0.06 -2.49 -2.21
N SER A 64 0.90 -2.98 -1.41
CA SER A 64 2.05 -2.19 -0.98
C SER A 64 2.88 -1.71 -2.18
N ARG A 65 3.14 -2.59 -3.16
CA ARG A 65 3.84 -2.26 -4.40
C ARG A 65 3.10 -1.19 -5.22
N GLU A 66 1.78 -1.29 -5.33
CA GLU A 66 0.96 -0.30 -6.02
C GLU A 66 1.10 1.10 -5.39
N TRP A 67 1.03 1.17 -4.05
CA TRP A 67 1.26 2.41 -3.32
C TRP A 67 2.68 2.94 -3.49
N ALA A 68 3.70 2.07 -3.38
CA ALA A 68 5.09 2.46 -3.56
C ALA A 68 5.36 3.02 -4.97
N ASN A 69 4.78 2.41 -5.99
CA ASN A 69 4.87 2.90 -7.37
C ASN A 69 4.24 4.29 -7.51
N ARG A 70 3.05 4.50 -6.96
CA ARG A 70 2.39 5.82 -6.97
C ARG A 70 3.19 6.87 -6.20
N VAL A 71 3.81 6.51 -5.09
CA VAL A 71 4.68 7.41 -4.34
C VAL A 71 5.88 7.83 -5.19
N VAL A 72 6.54 6.90 -5.87
CA VAL A 72 7.68 7.22 -6.72
C VAL A 72 7.26 8.07 -7.92
N MET A 73 6.11 7.78 -8.53
CA MET A 73 5.55 8.64 -9.60
C MET A 73 5.23 10.05 -9.10
N GLU A 74 4.68 10.18 -7.89
CA GLU A 74 4.45 11.47 -7.26
C GLU A 74 5.77 12.21 -7.03
N GLN A 75 6.80 11.54 -6.51
CA GLN A 75 8.12 12.11 -6.22
C GLN A 75 8.75 12.82 -7.42
N LEU A 76 8.51 12.35 -8.65
CA LEU A 76 9.05 12.97 -9.88
C LEU A 76 8.62 14.42 -10.10
N TYR A 77 7.52 14.84 -9.47
CA TYR A 77 6.96 16.20 -9.59
C TYR A 77 7.40 17.14 -8.47
N HIS A 78 8.32 16.69 -7.60
CA HIS A 78 8.80 17.48 -6.48
C HIS A 78 10.32 17.48 -6.45
N VAL A 79 10.91 18.67 -6.29
CA VAL A 79 12.37 18.84 -6.22
C VAL A 79 12.95 18.04 -5.05
N GLU A 80 12.27 18.09 -3.90
CA GLU A 80 12.68 17.38 -2.70
C GLU A 80 11.57 16.50 -2.14
N SER A 81 11.97 15.35 -1.63
CA SER A 81 11.09 14.40 -0.96
C SER A 81 11.80 13.73 0.20
N TRP A 82 11.13 13.71 1.35
CA TRP A 82 11.70 13.29 2.62
C TRP A 82 10.92 12.14 3.24
N PHE A 83 11.65 11.10 3.66
CA PHE A 83 11.13 10.05 4.51
C PHE A 83 11.35 10.49 5.96
N LEU A 84 10.26 10.79 6.66
CA LEU A 84 10.26 11.31 8.01
C LEU A 84 9.68 10.27 8.97
N THR A 85 10.40 9.99 10.05
CA THR A 85 9.90 9.25 11.20
C THR A 85 9.69 10.21 12.36
N LEU A 86 8.51 10.19 12.97
CA LEU A 86 8.17 10.94 14.18
C LEU A 86 7.91 9.95 15.32
N THR A 87 8.54 10.18 16.47
CA THR A 87 8.42 9.32 17.65
C THR A 87 8.18 10.19 18.89
N TYR A 88 7.32 9.75 19.80
CA TYR A 88 7.14 10.42 21.09
C TYR A 88 8.36 10.22 21.99
N ASN A 89 8.72 11.24 22.78
CA ASN A 89 9.57 11.05 23.96
C ASN A 89 8.73 10.48 25.13
N ASP A 90 9.36 10.17 26.26
CA ASP A 90 8.67 9.51 27.38
C ASP A 90 7.63 10.39 28.07
N GLU A 91 7.88 11.70 28.11
CA GLU A 91 7.01 12.68 28.76
C GLU A 91 5.72 12.93 27.98
N HIS A 92 5.79 12.89 26.65
CA HIS A 92 4.66 13.19 25.77
C HIS A 92 4.02 11.93 25.17
N LEU A 93 4.46 10.73 25.58
CA LEU A 93 3.92 9.47 25.08
C LEU A 93 2.44 9.32 25.49
N PRO A 94 1.48 9.33 24.53
CA PRO A 94 0.08 9.12 24.85
C PRO A 94 -0.11 7.69 25.35
N ARG A 95 -0.84 7.51 26.45
CA ARG A 95 -1.05 6.21 27.08
C ARG A 95 -2.52 5.81 27.03
N SER A 96 -2.80 4.55 26.73
CA SER A 96 -4.11 3.93 26.95
C SER A 96 -4.17 3.30 28.34
N PHE A 97 -5.35 3.39 28.96
CA PHE A 97 -5.64 2.85 30.28
C PHE A 97 -6.95 2.05 30.21
N PRO A 98 -6.95 0.86 29.57
CA PRO A 98 -8.09 -0.03 29.62
C PRO A 98 -8.44 -0.40 31.07
N VAL A 99 -9.73 -0.34 31.39
CA VAL A 99 -10.26 -0.59 32.74
C VAL A 99 -11.14 -1.84 32.70
N ASP A 100 -11.03 -2.69 33.71
CA ASP A 100 -11.98 -3.76 33.95
C ASP A 100 -13.31 -3.17 34.42
N GLU A 101 -14.39 -3.38 33.67
CA GLU A 101 -15.69 -2.80 33.99
C GLU A 101 -16.30 -3.34 35.30
N ALA A 102 -15.89 -4.53 35.76
CA ALA A 102 -16.41 -5.17 36.98
C ALA A 102 -15.60 -4.77 38.22
N THR A 103 -14.26 -4.68 38.12
CA THR A 103 -13.40 -4.37 39.28
C THR A 103 -12.98 -2.89 39.34
N GLY A 104 -13.05 -2.17 38.23
CA GLY A 104 -12.54 -0.80 38.10
C GLY A 104 -11.01 -0.70 38.02
N GLU A 105 -10.31 -1.83 37.92
CA GLU A 105 -8.84 -1.87 37.89
C GLU A 105 -8.29 -1.58 36.48
N ILE A 106 -7.12 -0.96 36.42
CA ILE A 106 -6.40 -0.75 35.16
C ILE A 106 -5.77 -2.09 34.76
N LEU A 107 -6.18 -2.63 33.60
CA LEU A 107 -5.72 -3.92 33.10
C LEU A 107 -4.28 -3.85 32.58
N SER A 108 -3.96 -2.78 31.87
CA SER A 108 -2.63 -2.54 31.31
C SER A 108 -2.40 -1.07 30.96
N VAL A 109 -1.15 -0.68 30.73
CA VAL A 109 -0.79 0.66 30.26
C VAL A 109 0.11 0.53 29.04
N HIS A 110 -0.36 1.04 27.89
CA HIS A 110 0.38 0.97 26.63
C HIS A 110 0.45 2.34 25.97
N GLY A 111 1.49 2.56 25.17
CA GLY A 111 1.53 3.72 24.28
C GLY A 111 0.45 3.60 23.20
N THR A 112 -0.23 4.69 22.85
CA THR A 112 -1.29 4.71 21.83
C THR A 112 -1.03 5.76 20.76
N LEU A 113 -1.43 5.45 19.52
CA LEU A 113 -1.41 6.40 18.41
C LEU A 113 -2.46 7.50 18.60
N VAL A 114 -2.16 8.71 18.11
CA VAL A 114 -3.09 9.85 18.11
C VAL A 114 -3.09 10.46 16.72
N LYS A 115 -4.12 10.15 15.93
CA LYS A 115 -4.19 10.61 14.52
C LYS A 115 -4.20 12.13 14.41
N GLU A 116 -4.76 12.81 15.39
CA GLU A 116 -4.84 14.26 15.43
C GLU A 116 -3.45 14.91 15.57
N ASP A 117 -2.50 14.29 16.26
CA ASP A 117 -1.14 14.83 16.41
C ASP A 117 -0.43 14.88 15.06
N LEU A 118 -0.58 13.83 14.25
CA LEU A 118 -0.07 13.81 12.87
C LEU A 118 -0.72 14.90 12.01
N GLN A 119 -2.03 15.11 12.16
CA GLN A 119 -2.75 16.16 11.42
C GLN A 119 -2.27 17.56 11.84
N LYS A 120 -2.12 17.81 13.14
CA LYS A 120 -1.61 19.07 13.70
C LYS A 120 -0.16 19.30 13.30
N PHE A 121 0.68 18.27 13.29
CA PHE A 121 2.04 18.31 12.76
C PHE A 121 2.05 18.81 11.31
N LEU A 122 1.27 18.18 10.42
CA LEU A 122 1.18 18.58 9.02
C LEU A 122 0.60 19.99 8.82
N LYS A 123 -0.27 20.46 9.72
CA LYS A 123 -0.77 21.86 9.72
C LYS A 123 0.33 22.83 10.13
N ARG A 124 1.06 22.54 11.22
CA ARG A 124 2.20 23.36 11.69
C ARG A 124 3.30 23.41 10.64
N LEU A 125 3.63 22.27 10.03
CA LEU A 125 4.65 22.19 8.99
C LEU A 125 4.31 23.08 7.79
N ARG A 126 3.07 23.03 7.28
CA ARG A 126 2.63 23.93 6.20
C ARG A 126 2.68 25.40 6.61
N LYS A 127 2.25 25.73 7.84
CA LYS A 127 2.25 27.10 8.35
C LYS A 127 3.67 27.66 8.50
N ASN A 128 4.58 26.87 9.08
CA ASN A 128 5.94 27.31 9.41
C ASN A 128 6.88 27.29 8.20
N SER A 129 6.64 26.41 7.22
CA SER A 129 7.43 26.37 5.98
C SER A 129 6.91 27.31 4.90
N GLY A 130 5.61 27.64 4.90
CA GLY A 130 4.95 28.33 3.80
C GLY A 130 4.81 27.49 2.52
N GLN A 131 5.17 26.21 2.55
CA GLN A 131 5.27 25.36 1.37
C GLN A 131 4.00 24.53 1.12
N LYS A 132 3.71 24.27 -0.15
CA LYS A 132 2.62 23.38 -0.57
C LYS A 132 3.09 21.93 -0.55
N LEU A 133 2.68 21.21 0.48
CA LEU A 133 3.15 19.84 0.72
C LEU A 133 2.12 18.78 0.35
N ARG A 134 2.60 17.74 -0.34
CA ARG A 134 1.88 16.47 -0.51
C ARG A 134 2.51 15.41 0.39
N PHE A 135 1.73 14.42 0.82
CA PHE A 135 2.26 13.40 1.72
C PHE A 135 1.57 12.04 1.58
N PHE A 136 2.27 11.01 2.02
CA PHE A 136 1.77 9.67 2.29
C PHE A 136 2.29 9.21 3.65
N ALA A 137 1.43 8.81 4.57
CA ALA A 137 1.84 8.51 5.93
C ALA A 137 1.10 7.32 6.56
N ALA A 138 1.78 6.67 7.49
CA ALA A 138 1.24 5.63 8.35
C ALA A 138 1.56 5.94 9.82
N GLY A 139 0.62 5.65 10.71
CA GLY A 139 0.89 5.55 12.15
C GLY A 139 0.90 4.08 12.54
N GLU A 140 1.92 3.63 13.27
CA GLU A 140 2.12 2.22 13.61
C GLU A 140 2.75 2.03 15.00
N TYR A 141 2.75 0.77 15.46
CA TYR A 141 3.36 0.37 16.72
C TYR A 141 4.64 -0.43 16.47
N GLY A 142 5.70 -0.10 17.22
CA GLY A 142 6.98 -0.81 17.14
C GLY A 142 6.85 -2.28 17.52
N SER A 143 7.65 -3.15 16.88
CA SER A 143 7.63 -4.60 17.10
C SER A 143 7.98 -5.01 18.54
N LEU A 144 8.88 -4.27 19.19
CA LEU A 144 9.45 -4.64 20.48
C LEU A 144 8.62 -4.12 21.67
N ASN A 145 8.32 -2.82 21.69
CA ASN A 145 7.73 -2.14 22.85
C ASN A 145 6.36 -1.52 22.55
N MET A 146 5.80 -1.78 21.36
CA MET A 146 4.55 -1.15 20.91
C MET A 146 4.58 0.38 21.00
N ARG A 147 5.75 1.02 20.90
CA ARG A 147 5.82 2.49 20.92
C ARG A 147 5.16 3.04 19.65
N PRO A 148 4.16 3.93 19.78
CA PRO A 148 3.54 4.60 18.65
C PRO A 148 4.56 5.50 17.95
N HIS A 149 4.61 5.39 16.63
CA HIS A 149 5.41 6.25 15.77
C HIS A 149 4.69 6.49 14.44
N TYR A 150 5.11 7.53 13.74
CA TYR A 150 4.56 7.91 12.45
C TYR A 150 5.65 7.91 11.40
N HIS A 151 5.37 7.26 10.28
CA HIS A 151 6.21 7.32 9.09
C HIS A 151 5.51 8.13 8.01
N LEU A 152 6.19 9.12 7.47
CA LEU A 152 5.68 10.02 6.44
C LEU A 152 6.65 10.07 5.27
N LEU A 153 6.10 10.11 4.07
CA LEU A 153 6.77 10.46 2.83
C LEU A 153 6.21 11.82 2.46
N ILE A 154 7.02 12.86 2.60
CA ILE A 154 6.63 14.26 2.35
C ILE A 154 7.24 14.68 1.03
N PHE A 155 6.43 15.24 0.14
CA PHE A 155 6.84 15.73 -1.17
C PHE A 155 6.68 17.24 -1.24
N GLY A 156 7.68 17.90 -1.83
CA GLY A 156 7.71 19.36 -2.02
C GLY A 156 8.12 20.13 -0.76
N LEU A 157 8.83 19.48 0.17
CA LEU A 157 9.41 20.12 1.35
C LEU A 157 10.90 20.37 1.13
N HIS A 158 11.27 21.64 1.02
CA HIS A 158 12.64 22.13 1.04
C HIS A 158 13.07 22.47 2.47
N LEU A 159 14.24 22.00 2.86
CA LEU A 159 14.83 22.21 4.19
C LEU A 159 16.25 22.75 4.05
N GLU A 160 16.49 23.95 4.58
CA GLU A 160 17.80 24.61 4.58
C GLU A 160 18.59 24.36 5.87
N ASP A 161 17.94 23.81 6.91
CA ASP A 161 18.47 23.65 8.26
C ASP A 161 18.80 22.19 8.62
N LEU A 162 19.14 21.38 7.61
CA LEU A 162 19.46 19.96 7.79
C LEU A 162 20.76 19.78 8.57
N GLN A 163 20.72 18.95 9.60
CA GLN A 163 21.89 18.53 10.36
C GLN A 163 22.03 17.01 10.29
N LEU A 164 23.21 16.52 9.89
CA LEU A 164 23.49 15.08 9.83
C LEU A 164 23.43 14.49 11.25
N LEU A 165 22.56 13.51 11.44
CA LEU A 165 22.38 12.79 12.70
C LEU A 165 23.23 11.52 12.75
N ARG A 166 23.12 10.65 11.74
CA ARG A 166 23.84 9.37 11.65
C ARG A 166 23.84 8.81 10.22
N LYS A 167 24.65 7.78 9.98
CA LYS A 167 24.61 6.98 8.74
C LYS A 167 24.18 5.54 9.03
N SER A 168 23.42 4.93 8.13
CA SER A 168 23.12 3.50 8.16
C SER A 168 24.38 2.69 7.85
N PRO A 169 24.44 1.38 8.20
CA PRO A 169 25.51 0.50 7.75
C PRO A 169 25.66 0.41 6.22
N LEU A 170 24.58 0.72 5.48
CA LEU A 170 24.56 0.77 4.01
C LEU A 170 24.94 2.16 3.46
N GLY A 171 25.30 3.11 4.33
CA GLY A 171 25.73 4.46 3.97
C GLY A 171 24.60 5.48 3.83
N ASP A 172 23.34 5.11 4.11
CA ASP A 172 22.22 6.06 4.04
C ASP A 172 22.34 7.13 5.12
N GLU A 173 22.28 8.40 4.74
CA GLU A 173 22.37 9.52 5.67
C GLU A 173 21.01 9.83 6.29
N TYR A 174 21.01 10.04 7.60
CA TYR A 174 19.85 10.49 8.37
C TYR A 174 20.10 11.86 8.96
N TYR A 175 19.08 12.71 8.95
CA TYR A 175 19.18 14.11 9.36
C TYR A 175 18.13 14.49 10.41
N THR A 176 18.38 15.61 11.07
CA THR A 176 17.41 16.38 11.85
C THR A 176 17.25 17.79 11.24
N SER A 177 16.27 18.55 11.71
CA SER A 177 15.92 19.89 11.26
C SER A 177 15.22 20.63 12.41
N SER A 178 15.64 21.86 12.67
CA SER A 178 15.06 22.72 13.72
C SER A 178 13.61 23.13 13.38
N LEU A 179 13.28 23.25 12.08
CA LEU A 179 11.91 23.46 11.63
C LEU A 179 11.00 22.30 12.03
N LEU A 180 11.48 21.06 11.84
CA LEU A 180 10.70 19.87 12.18
C LEU A 180 10.55 19.70 13.69
N GLU A 181 11.59 20.01 14.46
CA GLU A 181 11.54 20.03 15.93
C GLU A 181 10.43 20.97 16.44
N LYS A 182 10.37 22.20 15.90
CA LYS A 182 9.29 23.16 16.20
C LYS A 182 7.91 22.65 15.79
N CYS A 183 7.83 21.83 14.74
CA CYS A 183 6.57 21.26 14.26
C CYS A 183 6.15 20.00 15.03
N TRP A 184 7.08 19.28 15.65
CA TRP A 184 6.87 18.06 16.43
C TRP A 184 7.41 18.21 17.86
N PRO A 185 6.71 18.96 18.74
CA PRO A 185 7.20 19.22 20.09
C PRO A 185 7.11 18.00 21.04
N PHE A 186 6.58 16.87 20.56
CA PHE A 186 6.27 15.71 21.39
C PHE A 186 7.41 14.69 21.48
N GLY A 187 8.53 14.93 20.81
CA GLY A 187 9.66 14.02 20.85
C GLY A 187 10.62 14.20 19.70
N PHE A 188 10.97 13.09 19.07
CA PHE A 188 12.08 13.01 18.14
C PHE A 188 11.59 12.88 16.71
N HIS A 189 12.41 13.38 15.79
CA HIS A 189 12.22 13.15 14.37
C HIS A 189 13.53 12.77 13.69
N ILE A 190 13.41 11.94 12.66
CA ILE A 190 14.54 11.52 11.82
C ILE A 190 14.12 11.63 10.36
N LEU A 191 14.95 12.28 9.56
CA LEU A 191 14.80 12.41 8.12
C LEU A 191 15.73 11.45 7.39
N GLY A 192 15.24 10.81 6.34
CA GLY A 192 16.02 10.14 5.31
C GLY A 192 15.47 10.46 3.93
N ARG A 193 16.11 9.96 2.88
CA ARG A 193 15.61 10.14 1.50
C ARG A 193 14.43 9.21 1.20
N VAL A 194 13.48 9.71 0.41
CA VAL A 194 12.43 8.84 -0.14
C VAL A 194 13.04 7.93 -1.19
N THR A 195 12.82 6.63 -1.02
CA THR A 195 13.20 5.57 -1.94
C THR A 195 11.97 4.71 -2.19
N TRP A 196 12.02 3.87 -3.23
CA TRP A 196 10.93 2.91 -3.45
C TRP A 196 10.77 1.97 -2.23
N GLN A 197 11.88 1.61 -1.57
CA GLN A 197 11.91 0.75 -0.41
C GLN A 197 11.24 1.40 0.80
N SER A 198 11.51 2.69 1.08
CA SER A 198 10.82 3.42 2.14
C SER A 198 9.34 3.60 1.81
N ALA A 199 9.00 3.84 0.55
CA ALA A 199 7.60 3.88 0.11
C ALA A 199 6.86 2.56 0.32
N ALA A 200 7.46 1.44 -0.06
CA ALA A 200 6.90 0.11 0.16
C ALA A 200 6.84 -0.25 1.64
N TYR A 201 7.79 0.23 2.45
CA TYR A 201 7.80 0.10 3.90
C TYR A 201 6.59 0.80 4.51
N VAL A 202 6.41 2.11 4.29
CA VAL A 202 5.24 2.86 4.82
C VAL A 202 3.91 2.27 4.32
N ALA A 203 3.85 1.79 3.08
CA ALA A 203 2.66 1.15 2.52
C ALA A 203 2.37 -0.27 3.06
N ARG A 204 3.32 -0.91 3.74
CA ARG A 204 3.14 -2.27 4.32
C ARG A 204 2.47 -2.25 5.68
N TYR A 205 2.63 -1.20 6.47
CA TYR A 205 2.19 -1.21 7.87
C TYR A 205 0.68 -1.25 8.08
N THR A 206 -0.08 -0.73 7.12
CA THR A 206 -1.54 -0.89 7.10
C THR A 206 -1.97 -2.32 6.77
N MET A 207 -1.07 -3.15 6.22
CA MET A 207 -1.35 -4.50 5.75
C MET A 207 -1.03 -5.61 6.77
N LYS A 208 -0.29 -5.32 7.86
CA LYS A 208 -0.14 -6.24 9.01
C LYS A 208 -1.51 -6.66 9.59
N LYS A 209 -2.51 -5.79 9.45
CA LYS A 209 -3.89 -5.98 9.93
C LYS A 209 -4.65 -7.14 9.31
N ALA A 210 -4.29 -7.56 8.10
CA ALA A 210 -5.08 -8.55 7.36
C ALA A 210 -4.70 -10.01 7.62
N SER A 211 -3.59 -10.32 8.31
CA SER A 211 -3.13 -11.72 8.47
C SER A 211 -3.31 -12.36 9.83
N LYS A 212 -3.64 -11.61 10.88
CA LYS A 212 -3.59 -12.15 12.24
C LYS A 212 -4.88 -12.03 13.02
N GLY A 213 -6.01 -11.77 12.36
CA GLY A 213 -7.26 -11.52 13.07
C GLY A 213 -7.02 -10.54 14.22
N TYR A 214 -6.25 -9.46 13.97
CA TYR A 214 -6.07 -8.38 14.93
C TYR A 214 -7.45 -7.77 15.09
N ASP A 215 -8.13 -8.31 16.08
CA ASP A 215 -9.54 -8.16 16.28
C ASP A 215 -9.78 -6.67 16.52
N LYS A 216 -10.77 -6.08 15.83
CA LYS A 216 -11.19 -4.72 16.19
C LYS A 216 -11.51 -4.67 17.68
N ASP A 217 -11.94 -5.80 18.23
CA ASP A 217 -12.21 -5.99 19.65
C ASP A 217 -10.93 -5.93 20.50
N LEU A 218 -9.75 -6.34 20.00
CA LEU A 218 -8.50 -6.23 20.75
C LEU A 218 -8.05 -4.77 20.89
N TYR A 219 -8.10 -3.99 19.81
CA TYR A 219 -7.82 -2.55 19.90
C TYR A 219 -8.82 -1.85 20.83
N LYS A 220 -10.10 -2.24 20.74
CA LYS A 220 -11.16 -1.68 21.60
C LYS A 220 -10.93 -2.04 23.07
N LYS A 221 -10.69 -3.32 23.39
CA LYS A 221 -10.41 -3.82 24.74
C LYS A 221 -9.16 -3.18 25.34
N ALA A 222 -8.13 -2.97 24.53
CA ALA A 222 -6.88 -2.33 24.97
C ALA A 222 -6.94 -0.79 24.95
N ALA A 223 -8.09 -0.19 24.58
CA ALA A 223 -8.26 1.25 24.37
C ALA A 223 -7.16 1.86 23.45
N LEU A 224 -6.70 1.10 22.46
CA LEU A 224 -5.66 1.51 21.53
C LEU A 224 -6.26 2.08 20.26
N GLN A 225 -5.69 3.18 19.76
CA GLN A 225 -6.03 3.67 18.44
C GLN A 225 -5.42 2.72 17.39
N PRO A 226 -6.19 2.18 16.45
CA PRO A 226 -5.62 1.32 15.42
C PRO A 226 -4.63 2.09 14.53
N GLU A 227 -3.59 1.42 14.07
CA GLU A 227 -2.70 1.87 12.99
C GLU A 227 -3.53 2.35 11.79
N PHE A 228 -3.05 3.36 11.10
CA PHE A 228 -3.84 3.99 10.04
C PHE A 228 -2.94 4.46 8.91
N GLN A 229 -3.53 4.59 7.72
CA GLN A 229 -2.92 5.29 6.59
C GLN A 229 -3.64 6.60 6.34
N VAL A 230 -2.89 7.63 6.02
CA VAL A 230 -3.42 8.89 5.52
C VAL A 230 -2.53 9.44 4.41
N MET A 231 -3.12 10.14 3.45
CA MET A 231 -2.38 10.73 2.35
C MET A 231 -3.09 11.95 1.79
N SER A 232 -2.37 12.74 1.00
CA SER A 232 -2.97 13.72 0.11
C SER A 232 -3.86 13.04 -0.92
N ASN A 233 -5.12 13.48 -1.01
CA ASN A 233 -6.13 12.88 -1.88
C ASN A 233 -6.86 13.89 -2.79
N ARG A 234 -6.42 15.15 -2.82
CA ARG A 234 -7.00 16.22 -3.66
C ARG A 234 -5.92 16.98 -4.44
N PRO A 235 -5.59 16.54 -5.68
CA PRO A 235 -5.95 15.24 -6.25
C PRO A 235 -5.19 14.07 -5.60
N GLY A 236 -5.58 12.83 -5.91
CA GLY A 236 -4.90 11.63 -5.45
C GLY A 236 -3.42 11.58 -5.83
N LEU A 237 -2.60 10.83 -5.07
CA LEU A 237 -1.18 10.70 -5.36
C LEU A 237 -0.94 10.11 -6.76
N ALA A 238 0.04 10.68 -7.47
CA ALA A 238 0.40 10.40 -8.87
C ALA A 238 -0.66 10.80 -9.91
N ARG A 239 -1.61 11.67 -9.57
CA ARG A 239 -2.59 12.17 -10.54
C ARG A 239 -1.92 12.90 -11.71
N GLN A 240 -0.97 13.79 -11.42
CA GLN A 240 -0.23 14.53 -12.46
C GLN A 240 0.52 13.57 -13.39
N TYR A 241 1.18 12.54 -12.83
CA TYR A 241 1.84 11.51 -13.63
C TYR A 241 0.89 10.86 -14.63
N TYR A 242 -0.33 10.53 -14.19
CA TYR A 242 -1.34 9.96 -15.08
C TYR A 242 -1.78 10.95 -16.18
N GLU A 243 -1.96 12.22 -15.85
CA GLU A 243 -2.37 13.25 -16.82
C GLU A 243 -1.30 13.52 -17.88
N ASP A 244 -0.03 13.49 -17.51
CA ASP A 244 1.10 13.72 -18.42
C ASP A 244 1.47 12.48 -19.25
N HIS A 245 0.92 11.30 -18.92
CA HIS A 245 1.21 10.02 -19.60
C HIS A 245 -0.09 9.34 -20.07
N PRO A 246 -0.78 9.89 -21.09
CA PRO A 246 -2.03 9.30 -21.61
C PRO A 246 -1.82 7.89 -22.18
N ASP A 247 -0.61 7.56 -22.62
CA ASP A 247 -0.21 6.26 -23.16
C ASP A 247 0.17 5.24 -22.07
N ILE A 248 -0.08 5.53 -20.79
CA ILE A 248 0.26 4.64 -19.66
C ILE A 248 -0.33 3.23 -19.78
N PHE A 249 -1.42 3.07 -20.55
CA PHE A 249 -2.05 1.77 -20.84
C PHE A 249 -1.64 1.15 -22.18
N ARG A 250 -0.80 1.81 -22.98
CA ARG A 250 -0.31 1.30 -24.27
C ARG A 250 0.42 -0.02 -24.12
N TYR A 251 1.15 -0.19 -23.03
CA TYR A 251 1.85 -1.42 -22.68
C TYR A 251 1.40 -1.91 -21.30
N LEU A 252 1.62 -3.20 -21.04
CA LEU A 252 1.32 -3.79 -19.73
C LEU A 252 2.11 -3.15 -18.59
N SER A 253 3.35 -2.74 -18.88
CA SER A 253 4.30 -2.19 -17.94
C SER A 253 5.14 -1.11 -18.59
N PHE A 254 5.64 -0.19 -17.79
CA PHE A 254 6.51 0.90 -18.20
C PHE A 254 7.66 1.04 -17.21
N ASN A 255 8.73 1.72 -17.62
CA ASN A 255 9.88 1.96 -16.76
C ASN A 255 9.85 3.39 -16.24
N VAL A 256 10.05 3.54 -14.94
CA VAL A 256 10.19 4.85 -14.29
C VAL A 256 11.62 5.00 -13.81
N SER A 257 12.25 6.12 -14.15
CA SER A 257 13.58 6.45 -13.62
C SER A 257 13.46 6.81 -12.14
N THR A 258 14.32 6.23 -11.31
CA THR A 258 14.40 6.55 -9.87
C THR A 258 15.85 6.90 -9.53
N PRO A 259 16.11 7.54 -8.37
CA PRO A 259 17.48 7.78 -7.93
C PRO A 259 18.32 6.51 -7.79
N GLN A 260 17.69 5.33 -7.63
CA GLN A 260 18.35 4.02 -7.57
C GLN A 260 18.36 3.28 -8.92
N GLY A 261 18.02 3.95 -10.02
CA GLY A 261 17.94 3.39 -11.37
C GLY A 261 16.52 3.18 -11.90
N GLY A 262 16.42 2.69 -13.13
CA GLY A 262 15.14 2.41 -13.78
C GLY A 262 14.37 1.28 -13.09
N ARG A 263 13.06 1.46 -12.92
CA ARG A 263 12.18 0.48 -12.28
C ARG A 263 10.96 0.18 -13.14
N LYS A 264 10.77 -1.11 -13.43
CA LYS A 264 9.58 -1.62 -14.11
C LYS A 264 8.35 -1.50 -13.19
N MET A 265 7.33 -0.79 -13.66
CA MET A 265 6.07 -0.55 -12.97
C MET A 265 4.88 -0.95 -13.85
N TYR A 266 3.73 -1.10 -13.22
CA TYR A 266 2.47 -1.46 -13.87
C TYR A 266 1.44 -0.38 -13.55
N PRO A 267 0.52 -0.06 -14.49
CA PRO A 267 -0.56 0.87 -14.23
C PRO A 267 -1.37 0.46 -12.99
N SER A 268 -1.52 1.39 -12.05
CA SER A 268 -2.24 1.16 -10.79
C SER A 268 -3.76 1.03 -11.01
N GLU A 269 -4.46 0.44 -10.04
CA GLU A 269 -5.93 0.38 -10.07
C GLU A 269 -6.54 1.78 -9.99
N TYR A 270 -5.84 2.70 -9.31
CA TYR A 270 -6.21 4.12 -9.31
C TYR A 270 -6.26 4.70 -10.72
N PHE A 271 -5.24 4.47 -11.55
CA PHE A 271 -5.23 4.95 -12.94
C PHE A 271 -6.29 4.28 -13.80
N ARG A 272 -6.57 3.00 -13.58
CA ARG A 272 -7.63 2.27 -14.29
C ARG A 272 -9.00 2.89 -14.04
N LYS A 273 -9.26 3.29 -12.79
CA LYS A 273 -10.48 4.00 -12.42
C LYS A 273 -10.58 5.36 -13.12
N LEU A 274 -9.50 6.14 -13.13
CA LEU A 274 -9.49 7.43 -13.82
C LEU A 274 -9.73 7.30 -15.33
N TYR A 275 -9.15 6.27 -15.95
CA TYR A 275 -9.25 6.04 -17.38
C TYR A 275 -10.66 5.64 -17.83
N ARG A 276 -11.34 4.82 -17.02
CA ARG A 276 -12.76 4.48 -17.24
C ARG A 276 -13.63 5.73 -17.40
N ASP A 277 -13.27 6.81 -16.71
CA ASP A 277 -14.06 8.03 -16.64
C ASP A 277 -13.71 9.06 -17.75
N GLY A 278 -12.69 8.84 -18.61
CA GLY A 278 -12.17 9.94 -19.45
C GLY A 278 -11.25 9.62 -20.65
N HIS A 279 -11.64 8.73 -21.57
CA HIS A 279 -11.13 8.52 -22.97
C HIS A 279 -10.33 7.23 -23.29
N GLU A 280 -10.40 6.84 -24.59
CA GLU A 280 -9.75 5.75 -25.38
C GLU A 280 -9.92 4.27 -24.92
N ARG A 281 -11.17 3.81 -24.91
CA ARG A 281 -11.63 2.45 -24.58
C ARG A 281 -10.75 1.28 -25.09
N GLU A 282 -10.19 1.39 -26.29
CA GLU A 282 -9.42 0.33 -26.95
C GLU A 282 -8.11 -0.03 -26.22
N LEU A 283 -7.35 0.95 -25.73
CA LEU A 283 -6.07 0.69 -25.05
C LEU A 283 -6.27 0.02 -23.68
N PHE A 284 -7.33 0.41 -22.97
CA PHE A 284 -7.69 -0.22 -21.70
C PHE A 284 -8.15 -1.67 -21.88
N GLU A 285 -9.00 -1.92 -22.87
CA GLU A 285 -9.44 -3.28 -23.21
C GLU A 285 -8.26 -4.15 -23.64
N ARG A 286 -7.34 -3.63 -24.45
CA ARG A 286 -6.11 -4.33 -24.82
C ARG A 286 -5.26 -4.66 -23.58
N SER A 287 -5.11 -3.73 -22.65
CA SER A 287 -4.40 -3.95 -21.38
C SER A 287 -5.05 -5.03 -20.52
N LEU A 288 -6.38 -5.16 -20.54
CA LEU A 288 -7.11 -6.23 -19.85
C LEU A 288 -6.87 -7.58 -20.52
N ARG A 289 -7.00 -7.68 -21.85
CA ARG A 289 -6.79 -8.93 -22.61
C ARG A 289 -5.36 -9.45 -22.45
N THR A 290 -4.34 -8.58 -22.56
CA THR A 290 -2.94 -8.99 -22.35
C THR A 290 -2.67 -9.52 -20.93
N ARG A 291 -3.42 -9.06 -19.93
CA ARG A 291 -3.32 -9.62 -18.56
C ARG A 291 -3.96 -10.99 -18.46
N GLU A 292 -5.14 -11.15 -19.03
CA GLU A 292 -5.85 -12.44 -19.10
C GLU A 292 -4.97 -13.47 -19.84
N GLU A 293 -4.35 -13.10 -20.96
CA GLU A 293 -3.42 -13.95 -21.71
C GLU A 293 -2.19 -14.37 -20.88
N LEU A 294 -1.60 -13.47 -20.10
CA LEU A 294 -0.47 -13.80 -19.22
C LEU A 294 -0.87 -14.66 -18.02
N GLU A 295 -2.09 -14.48 -17.49
CA GLU A 295 -2.64 -15.34 -16.45
C GLU A 295 -2.86 -16.76 -17.00
N VAL A 296 -3.36 -16.88 -18.23
CA VAL A 296 -3.47 -18.16 -18.96
C VAL A 296 -2.09 -18.76 -19.23
N GLU A 297 -1.10 -17.99 -19.70
CA GLU A 297 0.25 -18.51 -19.98
C GLU A 297 0.93 -19.04 -18.71
N ASN A 298 0.82 -18.31 -17.59
CA ASN A 298 1.34 -18.79 -16.31
C ASN A 298 0.58 -20.04 -15.83
N HIS A 299 -0.73 -20.11 -16.05
CA HIS A 299 -1.51 -21.30 -15.75
C HIS A 299 -1.08 -22.50 -16.59
N LEU A 300 -0.84 -22.32 -17.89
CA LEU A 300 -0.35 -23.37 -18.80
C LEU A 300 1.03 -23.88 -18.39
N LYS A 301 1.94 -22.99 -17.96
CA LYS A 301 3.25 -23.38 -17.43
C LYS A 301 3.15 -24.24 -16.18
N ASN A 302 2.12 -24.00 -15.36
CA ASN A 302 1.87 -24.78 -14.14
C ASN A 302 1.23 -26.15 -14.40
N MET A 303 0.66 -26.40 -15.58
CA MET A 303 0.14 -27.72 -15.98
C MET A 303 1.24 -28.76 -16.27
N LEU A 304 2.52 -28.36 -16.23
CA LEU A 304 3.67 -29.27 -16.32
C LEU A 304 4.00 -29.96 -14.99
N THR A 305 3.11 -29.87 -14.00
CA THR A 305 3.31 -30.40 -12.65
C THR A 305 2.12 -31.29 -12.26
N ASP A 306 2.36 -32.30 -11.44
CA ASP A 306 1.33 -33.22 -10.93
C ASP A 306 0.47 -32.59 -9.81
N LEU A 307 0.80 -31.37 -9.37
CA LEU A 307 0.10 -30.67 -8.30
C LEU A 307 -1.12 -29.93 -8.84
N SER A 308 -2.20 -29.89 -8.04
CA SER A 308 -3.32 -29.01 -8.35
C SER A 308 -2.88 -27.54 -8.28
N TYR A 309 -3.53 -26.68 -9.06
CA TYR A 309 -3.23 -25.25 -9.06
C TYR A 309 -3.34 -24.62 -7.66
N ASP A 310 -4.33 -25.03 -6.86
CA ASP A 310 -4.52 -24.53 -5.50
C ASP A 310 -3.40 -24.99 -4.55
N ASP A 311 -2.84 -26.18 -4.74
CA ASP A 311 -1.73 -26.68 -3.92
C ASP A 311 -0.42 -25.95 -4.26
N ILE A 312 -0.18 -25.64 -5.54
CA ILE A 312 0.95 -24.78 -5.97
C ILE A 312 0.86 -23.41 -5.28
N LEU A 313 -0.33 -22.81 -5.24
CA LEU A 313 -0.54 -21.51 -4.60
C LEU A 313 -0.28 -21.55 -3.10
N LYS A 314 -0.64 -22.63 -2.40
CA LYS A 314 -0.34 -22.82 -0.97
C LYS A 314 1.16 -22.91 -0.73
N GLU A 315 1.88 -23.72 -1.50
CA GLU A 315 3.34 -23.85 -1.37
C GLU A 315 4.06 -22.53 -1.63
N ASP A 316 3.62 -21.78 -2.64
CA ASP A 316 4.18 -20.47 -2.95
C ASP A 316 3.88 -19.43 -1.86
N GLU A 317 2.70 -19.48 -1.25
CA GLU A 317 2.38 -18.63 -0.12
C GLU A 317 3.30 -18.92 1.08
N GLU A 318 3.50 -20.19 1.43
CA GLU A 318 4.41 -20.59 2.50
C GLU A 318 5.86 -20.15 2.23
N ARG A 319 6.32 -20.32 0.99
CA ARG A 319 7.65 -19.87 0.54
C ARG A 319 7.80 -18.36 0.75
N GLU A 320 6.78 -17.58 0.40
CA GLU A 320 6.82 -16.13 0.55
C GLU A 320 6.72 -15.69 2.03
N PHE A 321 5.95 -16.40 2.86
CA PHE A 321 5.96 -16.17 4.31
C PHE A 321 7.34 -16.41 4.93
N ARG A 322 8.00 -17.51 4.58
CA ARG A 322 9.38 -17.80 5.00
C ARG A 322 10.35 -16.70 4.57
N ARG A 323 10.20 -16.17 3.36
CA ARG A 323 11.03 -15.06 2.87
C ARG A 323 10.82 -13.77 3.68
N LEU A 324 9.57 -13.46 4.04
CA LEU A 324 9.23 -12.22 4.74
C LEU A 324 9.65 -12.21 6.21
N SER A 325 9.65 -13.36 6.89
CA SER A 325 10.10 -13.43 8.28
C SER A 325 11.57 -13.00 8.45
N HIS A 326 12.40 -13.19 7.41
CA HIS A 326 13.80 -12.74 7.40
C HIS A 326 14.00 -11.24 7.10
N LEU A 327 12.95 -10.50 6.73
CA LEU A 327 13.04 -9.09 6.29
C LEU A 327 12.69 -8.07 7.38
N HIS A 328 12.56 -8.49 8.65
CA HIS A 328 12.37 -7.56 9.77
C HIS A 328 13.60 -6.65 9.91
N ARG A 329 13.56 -5.48 9.27
CA ARG A 329 14.44 -4.37 9.57
C ARG A 329 13.94 -3.72 10.84
N ASP A 330 14.54 -4.07 11.97
CA ASP A 330 14.43 -3.28 13.18
C ASP A 330 15.24 -1.99 12.96
N LEU A 331 14.57 -0.96 12.44
CA LEU A 331 15.09 0.40 12.43
C LEU A 331 14.30 1.20 13.46
N ILE A 332 14.67 1.06 14.73
CA ILE A 332 14.65 2.10 15.77
C ILE A 332 15.74 1.74 16.77
#